data_AF-A0A961PSP9-F1
#
_entry.id   AF-A0A961PSP9-F1
#
_cell.length_a   1.000
_cell.length_b   1.000
_cell.length_c   1.000
_cell.angle_alpha   90.00
_cell.angle_beta   90.00
_cell.angle_gamma   90.00
#
_symmetry.space_group_name_H-M   'P 1'
#
loop_
_entity.id
_entity.type
_entity.pdbx_description
1 polymer ?
#
loop_
_entity_poly.entity_id
_entity_poly.type
_entity_poly.pdbx_seq_one_letter_code
_entity_poly.pdbx_strand_id
1 'polypeptide(L)'
;MRTRRHLAAGADLADGAVASGRGGLTEFGENLWIADGPDIRGAAGFQFPTRMAIIRLADGGLFIWSPIALDPGLRKAVDTLGPVRFLIAPNRLHHVFLADWMQAYPDAIAHGAPGLAEKRGDIRFHAILGDTALPDWCDEIDQVLLDNRITPEIVFFHRPSRTVLFTDLLQQMPRDYYSGWRRVVARLDLMTGRQASVPRKFRLGFANRKAARAAIGRILAWPLEQVVMAHGIPVRENASAVLRRAFAWLRV
;
A
#
# COMPACT_ATOMS: atom_id res chain seq x y z
N MET A 1 42.51 -8.25 -37.58
CA MET A 1 41.23 -7.70 -38.08
C MET A 1 40.11 -8.53 -37.45
N ARG A 2 39.62 -8.13 -36.26
CA ARG A 2 38.22 -7.69 -35.97
C ARG A 2 37.17 -8.68 -36.52
N THR A 3 36.24 -9.25 -35.74
CA THR A 3 35.53 -8.70 -34.57
C THR A 3 34.80 -9.80 -33.79
N ARG A 4 34.86 -9.72 -32.45
CA ARG A 4 33.94 -10.39 -31.51
C ARG A 4 32.51 -9.88 -31.71
N ARG A 5 31.51 -10.74 -31.57
CA ARG A 5 30.19 -10.36 -31.06
C ARG A 5 29.75 -11.34 -29.97
N HIS A 6 29.90 -10.86 -28.74
CA HIS A 6 29.17 -11.32 -27.58
C HIS A 6 27.67 -11.17 -27.84
N LEU A 7 26.91 -12.25 -27.70
CA LEU A 7 25.50 -12.19 -27.35
C LEU A 7 25.43 -12.35 -25.83
N ALA A 8 25.15 -11.24 -25.15
CA ALA A 8 24.98 -11.17 -23.72
C ALA A 8 23.74 -11.96 -23.31
N ALA A 9 23.91 -12.77 -22.27
CA ALA A 9 22.86 -13.48 -21.56
C ALA A 9 21.79 -12.51 -21.06
N GLY A 10 20.52 -12.93 -21.16
CA GLY A 10 19.42 -12.29 -20.47
C GLY A 10 19.67 -12.33 -18.97
N ALA A 11 19.70 -11.16 -18.34
CA ALA A 11 19.76 -11.07 -16.90
C ALA A 11 18.43 -11.53 -16.31
N ASP A 12 18.51 -12.65 -15.60
CA ASP A 12 17.49 -13.22 -14.74
C ASP A 12 16.94 -12.20 -13.75
N LEU A 13 15.64 -12.30 -13.49
CA LEU A 13 15.01 -11.65 -12.36
C LEU A 13 15.59 -12.27 -11.09
N ALA A 14 16.37 -11.50 -10.33
CA ALA A 14 16.80 -11.92 -9.01
C ALA A 14 15.58 -12.08 -8.08
N ASP A 15 15.55 -13.24 -7.45
CA ASP A 15 14.64 -13.69 -6.41
C ASP A 15 14.61 -12.74 -5.21
N GLY A 16 13.40 -12.35 -4.81
CA GLY A 16 13.13 -11.65 -3.55
C GLY A 16 11.64 -11.59 -3.19
N ALA A 17 10.78 -12.27 -3.96
CA ALA A 17 9.35 -12.31 -3.74
C ALA A 17 9.02 -13.33 -2.64
N VAL A 18 8.68 -12.85 -1.45
CA VAL A 18 8.06 -13.70 -0.43
C VAL A 18 6.56 -13.71 -0.68
N ALA A 19 6.02 -14.86 -1.08
CA ALA A 19 4.58 -15.09 -1.02
C ALA A 19 4.21 -15.44 0.43
N SER A 20 3.49 -14.56 1.13
CA SER A 20 2.91 -14.89 2.44
C SER A 20 1.86 -15.99 2.26
N GLY A 21 2.00 -17.07 3.06
CA GLY A 21 0.94 -18.07 3.19
C GLY A 21 -0.35 -17.42 3.73
N ARG A 22 -1.51 -17.90 3.30
CA ARG A 22 -2.81 -17.34 3.72
C ARG A 22 -2.91 -17.31 5.25
N GLY A 23 -3.17 -16.13 5.81
CA GLY A 23 -3.59 -15.93 7.21
C GLY A 23 -2.48 -15.72 8.25
N GLY A 24 -1.20 -15.74 7.88
CA GLY A 24 -0.08 -15.53 8.82
C GLY A 24 0.52 -14.13 8.76
N LEU A 25 0.88 -13.55 9.91
CA LEU A 25 1.76 -12.38 9.96
C LEU A 25 3.17 -12.78 9.53
N THR A 26 3.74 -12.04 8.58
CA THR A 26 5.11 -12.23 8.10
C THR A 26 5.92 -10.97 8.39
N GLU A 27 7.06 -11.12 9.05
CA GLU A 27 7.98 -10.01 9.26
C GLU A 27 8.56 -9.53 7.92
N PHE A 28 8.40 -8.24 7.64
CA PHE A 28 8.81 -7.62 6.40
C PHE A 28 10.04 -6.72 6.58
N GLY A 29 10.11 -6.01 7.69
CA GLY A 29 11.27 -5.22 8.09
C GLY A 29 11.24 -4.98 9.60
N GLU A 30 12.22 -4.22 10.08
CA GLU A 30 12.33 -3.87 11.50
C GLU A 30 11.02 -3.27 12.01
N ASN A 31 10.41 -3.92 13.01
CA ASN A 31 9.11 -3.54 13.60
C ASN A 31 7.95 -3.41 12.59
N LEU A 32 8.03 -4.12 11.45
CA LEU A 32 7.03 -4.09 10.39
C LEU A 32 6.66 -5.51 9.96
N TRP A 33 5.38 -5.86 10.10
CA TRP A 33 4.79 -7.11 9.61
C TRP A 33 3.75 -6.85 8.53
N ILE A 34 3.54 -7.83 7.66
CA ILE A 34 2.47 -7.82 6.66
C ILE A 34 1.60 -9.07 6.79
N ALA A 35 0.34 -8.97 6.39
CA ALA A 35 -0.55 -10.10 6.21
C ALA A 35 -1.40 -9.92 4.95
N ASP A 36 -1.51 -10.99 4.17
CA ASP A 36 -2.42 -11.05 3.03
C ASP A 36 -3.81 -11.49 3.49
N GLY A 37 -4.82 -10.79 2.99
CA GLY A 37 -6.22 -11.05 3.26
C GLY A 37 -6.96 -11.66 2.07
N PRO A 38 -8.27 -11.91 2.23
CA PRO A 38 -9.10 -12.38 1.12
C PRO A 38 -9.21 -11.32 0.02
N ASP A 39 -9.52 -11.78 -1.19
CA ASP A 39 -9.88 -10.89 -2.30
C ASP A 39 -11.17 -10.12 -1.96
N ILE A 40 -11.20 -8.84 -2.34
CA ILE A 40 -12.42 -8.02 -2.30
C ILE A 40 -12.97 -7.78 -3.71
N ARG A 41 -14.29 -7.80 -3.82
CA ARG A 41 -14.99 -7.54 -5.08
C ARG A 41 -15.25 -6.06 -5.26
N GLY A 42 -14.55 -5.45 -6.21
CA GLY A 42 -14.79 -4.09 -6.68
C GLY A 42 -15.82 -3.99 -7.82
N ALA A 43 -15.89 -2.79 -8.41
CA ALA A 43 -16.80 -2.46 -9.50
C ALA A 43 -16.67 -3.44 -10.67
N ALA A 44 -17.79 -3.72 -11.36
CA ALA A 44 -17.87 -4.66 -12.48
C ALA A 44 -17.32 -6.08 -12.18
N GLY A 45 -17.20 -6.45 -10.91
CA GLY A 45 -16.71 -7.75 -10.48
C GLY A 45 -15.20 -7.96 -10.61
N PHE A 46 -14.40 -6.89 -10.67
CA PHE A 46 -12.95 -7.00 -10.48
C PHE A 46 -12.66 -7.43 -9.04
N GLN A 47 -11.88 -8.49 -8.88
CA GLN A 47 -11.34 -8.90 -7.57
C GLN A 47 -10.02 -8.18 -7.31
N PHE A 48 -9.70 -7.90 -6.05
CA PHE A 48 -8.44 -7.30 -5.66
C PHE A 48 -7.89 -8.03 -4.44
N PRO A 49 -6.63 -8.50 -4.45
CA PRO A 49 -6.04 -9.12 -3.29
C PRO A 49 -5.83 -8.05 -2.23
N THR A 50 -6.10 -8.33 -0.96
CA THR A 50 -5.89 -7.35 0.10
C THR A 50 -4.63 -7.64 0.89
N ARG A 51 -3.99 -6.60 1.39
CA ARG A 51 -2.87 -6.71 2.33
C ARG A 51 -2.96 -5.62 3.37
N MET A 52 -2.62 -5.99 4.58
CA MET A 52 -2.43 -5.12 5.73
C MET A 52 -0.95 -5.06 6.09
N ALA A 53 -0.55 -3.96 6.71
CA ALA A 53 0.74 -3.83 7.38
C ALA A 53 0.51 -3.45 8.85
N ILE A 54 1.38 -3.97 9.72
CA ILE A 54 1.40 -3.69 11.15
C ILE A 54 2.76 -3.10 11.46
N ILE A 55 2.79 -1.88 11.98
CA ILE A 55 4.00 -1.26 12.51
C ILE A 55 3.88 -1.27 14.03
N ARG A 56 4.93 -1.71 14.72
CA ARG A 56 5.06 -1.52 16.17
C ARG A 56 5.88 -0.26 16.42
N LEU A 57 5.25 0.73 17.05
CA LEU A 57 5.88 2.00 17.43
C LEU A 57 6.80 1.82 18.65
N ALA A 58 7.63 2.84 18.93
CA ALA A 58 8.60 2.82 20.01
C ALA A 58 7.97 2.64 21.41
N ASP A 59 6.72 3.08 21.58
CA ASP A 59 5.94 2.91 22.82
C ASP A 59 5.31 1.51 22.96
N GLY A 60 5.50 0.64 21.97
CA GLY A 60 4.93 -0.71 21.89
C GLY A 60 3.53 -0.78 21.27
N GLY A 61 2.90 0.36 20.98
CA GLY A 61 1.59 0.43 20.33
C GLY A 61 1.65 0.02 18.86
N LEU A 62 0.60 -0.63 18.37
CA LEU A 62 0.49 -1.06 16.98
C LEU A 62 -0.27 -0.05 16.13
N PHE A 63 0.32 0.28 15.00
CA PHE A 63 -0.27 1.03 13.90
C PHE A 63 -0.68 0.06 12.79
N ILE A 64 -1.98 -0.09 12.58
CA ILE A 64 -2.56 -1.03 11.62
C ILE A 64 -2.95 -0.28 10.35
N TRP A 65 -2.23 -0.54 9.27
CA TRP A 65 -2.46 0.07 7.97
C TRP A 65 -3.25 -0.85 7.04
N SER A 66 -4.34 -0.33 6.46
CA SER A 66 -5.22 -1.07 5.54
C SER A 66 -5.71 -2.41 6.11
N PRO A 67 -6.52 -2.41 7.18
CA PRO A 67 -7.01 -3.63 7.81
C PRO A 67 -7.67 -4.61 6.82
N ILE A 68 -7.34 -5.90 6.95
CA ILE A 68 -7.93 -7.02 6.19
C ILE A 68 -9.02 -7.72 7.01
N ALA A 69 -9.68 -8.72 6.45
CA ALA A 69 -10.66 -9.53 7.19
C ALA A 69 -10.01 -10.08 8.48
N LEU A 70 -10.64 -9.83 9.62
CA LEU A 70 -10.15 -10.25 10.91
C LEU A 70 -10.71 -11.64 11.24
N ASP A 71 -9.83 -12.62 11.36
CA ASP A 71 -10.17 -13.94 11.90
C ASP A 71 -9.54 -14.15 13.29
N PRO A 72 -9.98 -15.14 14.07
CA PRO A 72 -9.46 -15.37 15.42
C PRO A 72 -7.96 -15.66 15.48
N GLY A 73 -7.39 -16.29 14.44
CA GLY A 73 -5.96 -16.59 14.36
C GLY A 73 -5.14 -15.33 14.13
N LEU A 74 -5.55 -14.50 13.17
CA LEU A 74 -4.94 -13.21 12.91
C LEU A 74 -5.03 -12.31 14.15
N ARG A 75 -6.20 -12.23 14.80
CA ARG A 75 -6.39 -11.45 16.03
C ARG A 75 -5.39 -11.86 17.11
N LYS A 76 -5.30 -13.16 17.41
CA LYS A 76 -4.35 -13.69 18.40
C LYS A 76 -2.89 -13.35 18.05
N ALA A 77 -2.54 -13.41 16.77
CA ALA A 77 -1.19 -13.08 16.31
C ALA A 77 -0.89 -11.58 16.51
N VAL A 78 -1.86 -10.70 16.25
CA VAL A 78 -1.76 -9.26 16.50
C VAL A 78 -1.64 -8.96 17.99
N ASP A 79 -2.49 -9.58 18.83
CA ASP A 79 -2.45 -9.41 20.29
C ASP A 79 -1.08 -9.78 20.89
N THR A 80 -0.36 -10.70 20.26
CA THR A 80 1.00 -11.10 20.67
C THR A 80 2.06 -10.05 20.34
N LEU A 81 1.82 -9.18 19.35
CA LEU A 81 2.77 -8.13 18.96
C LEU A 81 2.70 -6.89 19.87
N GLY A 82 1.52 -6.56 20.40
CA GLY A 82 1.30 -5.39 21.24
C GLY A 82 -0.15 -4.88 21.20
N PRO A 83 -0.49 -3.83 21.98
CA PRO A 83 -1.82 -3.22 21.96
C PRO A 83 -2.07 -2.47 20.64
N VAL A 84 -3.22 -2.71 20.01
CA VAL A 84 -3.64 -1.95 18.83
C VAL A 84 -3.99 -0.52 19.21
N ARG A 85 -3.16 0.44 18.79
CA ARG A 85 -3.32 1.86 19.11
C ARG A 85 -3.98 2.64 17.98
N PHE A 86 -3.62 2.33 16.72
CA PHE A 86 -4.13 3.06 15.56
C PHE A 86 -4.69 2.13 14.48
N LEU A 87 -5.87 2.47 13.95
CA LEU A 87 -6.49 1.80 12.81
C LEU A 87 -6.59 2.78 11.65
N ILE A 88 -5.97 2.46 10.52
CA ILE A 88 -5.79 3.41 9.42
C ILE A 88 -6.48 2.90 8.16
N ALA A 89 -7.47 3.64 7.69
CA ALA A 89 -7.99 3.52 6.33
C ALA A 89 -7.30 4.56 5.44
N PRO A 90 -6.27 4.17 4.67
CA PRO A 90 -5.35 5.10 4.01
C PRO A 90 -5.92 5.78 2.77
N ASN A 91 -7.10 5.35 2.31
CA ASN A 91 -7.80 5.96 1.17
C ASN A 91 -9.32 5.65 1.23
N ARG A 92 -10.07 6.03 0.19
CA ARG A 92 -11.54 5.84 0.15
C ARG A 92 -12.00 4.44 -0.26
N LEU A 93 -11.09 3.51 -0.50
CA LEU A 93 -11.34 2.15 -0.97
C LEU A 93 -10.92 1.08 0.06
N HIS A 94 -9.92 1.37 0.89
CA HIS A 94 -9.33 0.48 1.90
C HIS A 94 -9.95 0.66 3.29
N HIS A 95 -11.28 0.52 3.38
CA HIS A 95 -12.03 0.67 4.64
C HIS A 95 -12.97 -0.50 4.92
N VAL A 96 -13.01 -1.51 4.05
CA VAL A 96 -14.05 -2.57 4.04
C VAL A 96 -14.11 -3.30 5.38
N PHE A 97 -12.96 -3.65 5.95
CA PHE A 97 -12.87 -4.40 7.20
C PHE A 97 -12.69 -3.52 8.43
N LEU A 98 -12.65 -2.19 8.28
CA LEU A 98 -12.32 -1.29 9.39
C LEU A 98 -13.30 -1.40 10.56
N ALA A 99 -14.59 -1.58 10.30
CA ALA A 99 -15.61 -1.66 11.35
C ALA A 99 -15.38 -2.88 12.27
N ASP A 100 -15.06 -4.04 11.71
CA ASP A 100 -14.79 -5.26 12.48
C ASP A 100 -13.56 -5.09 13.38
N TRP A 101 -12.54 -4.39 12.89
CA TRP A 101 -11.36 -4.04 13.69
C TRP A 101 -11.68 -3.06 14.81
N MET A 102 -12.48 -2.03 14.55
CA MET A 102 -12.91 -1.09 15.59
C MET A 102 -13.75 -1.79 16.67
N GLN A 103 -14.58 -2.76 16.28
CA GLN A 103 -15.34 -3.57 17.24
C GLN A 103 -14.43 -4.49 18.06
N ALA A 104 -13.40 -5.07 17.45
CA ALA A 104 -12.46 -5.94 18.13
C ALA A 104 -11.49 -5.18 19.07
N TYR A 105 -11.16 -3.94 18.72
CA TYR A 105 -10.23 -3.08 19.44
C TYR A 105 -10.89 -1.71 19.72
N PRO A 106 -11.84 -1.64 20.68
CA PRO A 106 -12.65 -0.44 20.90
C PRO A 106 -11.85 0.78 21.40
N ASP A 107 -10.70 0.55 22.01
CA ASP A 107 -9.81 1.62 22.49
C ASP A 107 -8.88 2.16 21.40
N ALA A 108 -8.86 1.53 20.21
CA ALA A 108 -8.00 1.95 19.12
C ALA A 108 -8.52 3.22 18.43
N ILE A 109 -7.59 4.12 18.10
CA ILE A 109 -7.90 5.38 17.45
C ILE A 109 -7.96 5.15 15.94
N ALA A 110 -9.18 5.21 15.39
CA ALA A 110 -9.42 5.07 13.96
C ALA A 110 -9.26 6.40 13.19
N HIS A 111 -8.42 6.38 12.16
CA HIS A 111 -8.19 7.50 11.24
C HIS A 111 -8.51 7.13 9.80
N GLY A 112 -9.03 8.10 9.05
CA GLY A 112 -9.42 7.94 7.66
C GLY A 112 -8.78 8.98 6.75
N ALA A 113 -8.56 8.63 5.49
CA ALA A 113 -8.16 9.61 4.48
C ALA A 113 -9.30 10.61 4.14
N PRO A 114 -8.97 11.74 3.48
CA PRO A 114 -9.98 12.71 3.05
C PRO A 114 -11.12 12.09 2.24
N GLY A 115 -12.35 12.53 2.48
CA GLY A 115 -13.54 12.03 1.75
C GLY A 115 -14.08 10.68 2.24
N LEU A 116 -13.44 10.05 3.24
CA LEU A 116 -13.87 8.75 3.74
C LEU A 116 -15.00 8.85 4.76
N ALA A 117 -15.00 9.84 5.66
CA ALA A 117 -16.09 10.02 6.64
C ALA A 117 -17.44 10.26 5.95
N GLU A 118 -17.45 10.98 4.83
CA GLU A 118 -18.66 11.22 4.03
C GLU A 118 -19.15 9.94 3.35
N LYS A 119 -18.22 9.02 3.01
CA LYS A 119 -18.56 7.71 2.41
C LYS A 119 -19.02 6.70 3.46
N ARG A 120 -18.49 6.78 4.68
CA ARG A 120 -18.75 5.88 5.81
C ARG A 120 -19.41 6.64 6.94
N GLY A 121 -20.64 7.11 6.71
CA GLY A 121 -21.44 7.78 7.74
C GLY A 121 -21.79 6.88 8.93
N ASP A 122 -21.59 5.56 8.80
CA ASP A 122 -21.69 4.57 9.86
C ASP A 122 -20.45 4.47 10.76
N ILE A 123 -19.31 5.05 10.35
CA ILE A 123 -18.06 5.06 11.13
C ILE A 123 -17.76 6.46 11.63
N ARG A 124 -17.50 6.58 12.94
CA ARG A 124 -16.94 7.79 13.53
C ARG A 124 -15.41 7.70 13.54
N PHE A 125 -14.76 8.50 12.71
CA PHE A 125 -13.31 8.66 12.74
C PHE A 125 -12.89 9.66 13.82
N HIS A 126 -11.75 9.41 14.45
CA HIS A 126 -11.16 10.33 15.43
C HIS A 126 -10.52 11.54 14.76
N ALA A 127 -9.89 11.34 13.60
CA ALA A 127 -9.44 12.43 12.73
C ALA A 127 -9.38 11.99 11.27
N ILE A 128 -9.46 12.99 10.39
CA ILE A 128 -9.14 12.85 8.97
C ILE A 128 -7.68 13.20 8.76
N LEU A 129 -6.94 12.30 8.12
CA LEU A 129 -5.51 12.47 7.89
C LEU A 129 -5.24 13.49 6.78
N GLY A 130 -4.13 14.20 6.92
CA GLY A 130 -3.66 15.20 5.96
C GLY A 130 -2.26 14.90 5.43
N ASP A 131 -1.60 15.94 4.92
CA ASP A 131 -0.28 15.83 4.30
C ASP A 131 0.89 15.83 5.30
N THR A 132 0.59 15.83 6.61
CA THR A 132 1.57 15.87 7.71
C THR A 132 1.28 14.76 8.70
N ALA A 133 2.33 14.11 9.20
CA ALA A 133 2.22 13.08 10.22
C ALA A 133 1.70 13.64 11.55
N LEU A 134 0.92 12.84 12.28
CA LEU A 134 0.41 13.24 13.59
C LEU A 134 1.50 13.13 14.67
N PRO A 135 1.46 13.94 15.74
CA PRO A 135 2.42 13.87 16.83
C PRO A 135 2.58 12.48 17.46
N ASP A 136 1.53 11.66 17.39
CA ASP A 136 1.51 10.30 17.92
C ASP A 136 2.50 9.34 17.25
N TRP A 137 2.97 9.62 16.02
CA TRP A 137 3.88 8.73 15.29
C TRP A 137 4.89 9.46 14.38
N CYS A 138 4.92 10.80 14.35
CA CYS A 138 5.71 11.56 13.38
C CYS A 138 7.22 11.34 13.45
N ASP A 139 7.72 10.89 14.61
CA ASP A 139 9.14 10.58 14.80
C ASP A 139 9.55 9.31 14.04
N GLU A 140 8.63 8.37 13.83
CA GLU A 140 8.89 7.06 13.24
C GLU A 140 8.23 6.85 11.87
N ILE A 141 7.12 7.55 11.62
CA ILE A 141 6.31 7.42 10.40
C ILE A 141 6.09 8.80 9.78
N ASP A 142 6.60 9.00 8.57
CA ASP A 142 6.23 10.13 7.69
C ASP A 142 4.98 9.80 6.88
N GLN A 143 4.31 10.84 6.37
CA GLN A 143 3.23 10.67 5.40
C GLN A 143 3.18 11.78 4.35
N VAL A 144 2.60 11.46 3.19
CA VAL A 144 2.31 12.41 2.11
C VAL A 144 0.92 12.10 1.56
N LEU A 145 0.10 13.15 1.40
CA LEU A 145 -1.19 13.06 0.73
C LEU A 145 -0.99 13.16 -0.79
N LEU A 146 -1.41 12.12 -1.50
CA LEU A 146 -1.60 12.14 -2.95
C LEU A 146 -3.07 12.48 -3.26
N ASP A 147 -3.31 13.74 -3.60
CA ASP A 147 -4.64 14.23 -3.97
C ASP A 147 -5.06 13.70 -5.36
N ASN A 148 -5.88 12.65 -5.33
CA ASN A 148 -6.43 11.99 -6.50
C ASN A 148 -7.96 12.01 -6.42
N ARG A 149 -8.62 12.47 -7.49
CA ARG A 149 -10.09 12.63 -7.53
C ARG A 149 -10.87 11.33 -7.37
N ILE A 150 -10.27 10.18 -7.69
CA ILE A 150 -10.92 8.87 -7.54
C ILE A 150 -10.76 8.40 -6.09
N THR A 151 -9.52 8.41 -5.58
CA THR A 151 -9.20 7.97 -4.22
C THR A 151 -8.02 8.79 -3.70
N PRO A 152 -8.23 9.87 -2.91
CA PRO A 152 -7.11 10.51 -2.22
C PRO A 152 -6.48 9.47 -1.30
N GLU A 153 -5.16 9.41 -1.32
CA GLU A 153 -4.40 8.37 -0.63
C GLU A 153 -3.31 9.00 0.23
N ILE A 154 -3.25 8.59 1.48
CA ILE A 154 -2.14 8.89 2.37
C ILE A 154 -1.09 7.79 2.18
N VAL A 155 0.06 8.16 1.66
CA VAL A 155 1.23 7.30 1.55
C VAL A 155 2.05 7.46 2.81
N PHE A 156 2.39 6.36 3.46
CA PHE A 156 3.19 6.35 4.69
C PHE A 156 4.60 5.85 4.43
N PHE A 157 5.57 6.37 5.18
CA PHE A 157 6.94 5.89 5.20
C PHE A 157 7.38 5.61 6.62
N HIS A 158 7.66 4.34 6.90
CA HIS A 158 8.21 3.90 8.18
C HIS A 158 9.73 4.01 8.14
N ARG A 159 10.29 4.91 8.96
CA ARG A 159 11.73 5.23 8.95
C ARG A 159 12.62 4.05 9.34
N PRO A 160 12.35 3.31 10.45
CA PRO A 160 13.20 2.20 10.88
C PRO A 160 13.36 1.13 9.80
N SER A 161 12.25 0.67 9.21
CA SER A 161 12.30 -0.37 8.17
C SER A 161 12.61 0.14 6.76
N ARG A 162 12.70 1.47 6.57
CA ARG A 162 12.87 2.12 5.26
C ARG A 162 11.82 1.68 4.24
N THR A 163 10.58 1.47 4.72
CA THR A 163 9.48 0.94 3.92
C THR A 163 8.43 2.01 3.66
N VAL A 164 8.05 2.17 2.38
CA VAL A 164 6.89 2.97 2.00
C VAL A 164 5.66 2.07 1.77
N LEU A 165 4.49 2.55 2.18
CA LEU A 165 3.21 1.83 2.08
C LEU A 165 2.29 2.52 1.06
N PHE A 166 1.88 1.79 0.03
CA PHE A 166 0.94 2.24 -1.00
C PHE A 166 -0.28 1.32 -1.07
N THR A 167 -1.45 1.89 -1.38
CA THR A 167 -2.67 1.15 -1.69
C THR A 167 -2.95 1.16 -3.18
N ASP A 168 -3.99 1.85 -3.63
CA ASP A 168 -4.50 1.78 -4.99
C ASP A 168 -3.63 2.50 -6.02
N LEU A 169 -2.88 3.52 -5.61
CA LEU A 169 -2.06 4.31 -6.51
C LEU A 169 -0.80 3.57 -6.98
N LEU A 170 -0.50 2.38 -6.44
CA LEU A 170 0.57 1.51 -6.91
C LEU A 170 0.10 0.04 -6.89
N GLN A 171 -0.10 -0.55 -8.06
CA GLN A 171 -0.61 -1.91 -8.18
C GLN A 171 0.32 -2.80 -9.01
N GLN A 172 0.35 -4.09 -8.67
CA GLN A 172 1.08 -5.12 -9.41
C GLN A 172 0.43 -6.50 -9.25
N MET A 173 -0.67 -6.75 -9.95
CA MET A 173 -1.22 -8.11 -10.03
C MET A 173 -0.57 -8.93 -11.17
N PRO A 174 -0.43 -10.26 -11.02
CA PRO A 174 0.02 -11.14 -12.10
C PRO A 174 -0.84 -11.01 -13.37
N ARG A 175 -0.24 -11.24 -14.55
CA ARG A 175 -0.93 -11.07 -15.85
C ARG A 175 -2.15 -11.96 -16.03
N ASP A 176 -2.12 -13.11 -15.39
CA ASP A 176 -3.15 -14.15 -15.41
C ASP A 176 -4.17 -14.03 -14.26
N TYR A 177 -3.99 -13.07 -13.34
CA TYR A 177 -4.88 -12.85 -12.19
C TYR A 177 -6.35 -12.65 -12.59
N TYR A 178 -6.61 -12.03 -13.75
CA TYR A 178 -7.96 -11.92 -14.32
C TYR A 178 -8.15 -12.80 -15.56
N SER A 179 -9.41 -13.11 -15.85
CA SER A 179 -9.84 -13.86 -17.05
C SER A 179 -10.86 -13.07 -17.88
N GLY A 180 -11.12 -13.52 -19.11
CA GLY A 180 -12.10 -12.92 -20.03
C GLY A 180 -11.86 -11.44 -20.32
N TRP A 181 -12.93 -10.67 -20.45
CA TRP A 181 -12.86 -9.23 -20.74
C TRP A 181 -12.11 -8.42 -19.65
N ARG A 182 -12.17 -8.88 -18.38
CA ARG A 182 -11.47 -8.22 -17.26
C ARG A 182 -9.94 -8.30 -17.42
N ARG A 183 -9.42 -9.38 -18.02
CA ARG A 183 -7.98 -9.48 -18.35
C ARG A 183 -7.56 -8.38 -19.32
N VAL A 184 -8.37 -8.12 -20.34
CA VAL A 184 -8.10 -7.08 -21.34
C VAL A 184 -8.12 -5.69 -20.68
N VAL A 185 -9.18 -5.39 -19.93
CA VAL A 185 -9.33 -4.10 -19.24
C VAL A 185 -8.22 -3.88 -18.21
N ALA A 186 -7.92 -4.86 -17.36
CA ALA A 186 -6.84 -4.76 -16.36
C ALA A 186 -5.47 -4.52 -16.99
N ARG A 187 -5.18 -5.21 -18.11
CA ARG A 187 -3.92 -5.02 -18.84
C ARG A 187 -3.85 -3.61 -19.46
N LEU A 188 -4.93 -3.13 -20.07
CA LEU A 188 -4.98 -1.80 -20.67
C LEU A 188 -4.91 -0.68 -19.62
N ASP A 189 -5.50 -0.92 -18.43
CA ASP A 189 -5.44 0.00 -17.29
C ASP A 189 -4.12 -0.10 -16.52
N LEU A 190 -3.21 -1.02 -16.87
CA LEU A 190 -1.93 -1.28 -16.18
C LEU A 190 -2.08 -1.77 -14.72
N MET A 191 -3.20 -2.43 -14.40
CA MET A 191 -3.41 -3.10 -13.11
C MET A 191 -2.59 -4.39 -13.01
N THR A 192 -2.36 -5.07 -14.14
CA THR A 192 -1.58 -6.31 -14.19
C THR A 192 -0.28 -6.15 -14.97
N GLY A 193 0.77 -6.82 -14.52
CA GLY A 193 2.10 -6.72 -15.13
C GLY A 193 3.20 -7.39 -14.33
N ARG A 194 4.43 -7.32 -14.85
CA ARG A 194 5.65 -7.77 -14.13
C ARG A 194 6.20 -6.70 -13.19
N GLN A 195 5.71 -5.48 -13.29
CA GLN A 195 6.24 -4.32 -12.59
C GLN A 195 5.07 -3.52 -12.03
N ALA A 196 5.26 -3.01 -10.82
CA ALA A 196 4.32 -2.08 -10.22
C ALA A 196 4.14 -0.82 -11.07
N SER A 197 2.89 -0.36 -11.16
CA SER A 197 2.51 0.81 -11.94
C SER A 197 1.33 1.51 -11.27
N VAL A 198 1.19 2.81 -11.52
CA VAL A 198 -0.08 3.52 -11.26
C VAL A 198 -1.08 3.12 -12.35
N PRO A 199 -2.24 2.54 -12.03
CA PRO A 199 -3.27 2.28 -13.03
C PRO A 199 -3.70 3.54 -13.77
N ARG A 200 -4.01 3.44 -15.08
CA ARG A 200 -4.27 4.60 -15.95
C ARG A 200 -5.44 5.45 -15.47
N LYS A 201 -6.50 4.84 -14.96
CA LYS A 201 -7.63 5.57 -14.36
C LYS A 201 -7.18 6.52 -13.24
N PHE A 202 -6.26 6.08 -12.38
CA PHE A 202 -5.73 6.94 -11.32
C PHE A 202 -4.82 8.02 -11.87
N ARG A 203 -4.03 7.76 -12.93
CA ARG A 203 -3.24 8.81 -13.61
C ARG A 203 -4.12 9.96 -14.14
N LEU A 204 -5.33 9.63 -14.60
CA LEU A 204 -6.33 10.61 -15.04
C LEU A 204 -6.99 11.34 -13.85
N GLY A 205 -7.06 10.69 -12.68
CA GLY A 205 -7.59 11.25 -11.43
C GLY A 205 -6.73 12.36 -10.80
N PHE A 206 -5.46 12.50 -11.19
CA PHE A 206 -4.60 13.60 -10.74
C PHE A 206 -4.87 14.88 -11.52
N ALA A 207 -5.75 15.72 -10.96
CA ALA A 207 -6.12 17.01 -11.53
C ALA A 207 -4.96 18.00 -11.59
N ASN A 208 -4.26 18.15 -10.46
CA ASN A 208 -3.12 19.04 -10.33
C ASN A 208 -1.83 18.22 -10.42
N ARG A 209 -1.37 17.97 -11.66
CA ARG A 209 -0.14 17.20 -11.90
C ARG A 209 1.12 17.86 -11.34
N LYS A 210 1.13 19.19 -11.17
CA LYS A 210 2.26 19.91 -10.55
C LYS A 210 2.34 19.56 -9.06
N ALA A 211 1.22 19.63 -8.34
CA ALA A 211 1.15 19.21 -6.94
C ALA A 211 1.47 17.73 -6.77
N ALA A 212 0.90 16.85 -7.62
CA ALA A 212 1.20 15.42 -7.60
C ALA A 212 2.70 15.14 -7.81
N ARG A 213 3.35 15.84 -8.77
CA ARG A 213 4.80 15.73 -8.97
C ARG A 213 5.59 16.14 -7.72
N ALA A 214 5.22 17.25 -7.09
CA ALA A 214 5.89 17.71 -5.86
C ALA A 214 5.71 16.72 -4.71
N ALA A 215 4.51 16.16 -4.54
CA ALA A 215 4.21 15.14 -3.54
C ALA A 215 5.04 13.86 -3.78
N ILE A 216 5.07 13.33 -5.00
CA ILE A 216 5.94 12.19 -5.35
C ILE A 216 7.42 12.53 -5.17
N GLY A 217 7.83 13.77 -5.46
CA GLY A 217 9.20 14.24 -5.21
C GLY A 217 9.59 14.14 -3.73
N ARG A 218 8.69 14.50 -2.81
CA ARG A 218 8.90 14.32 -1.36
C ARG A 218 9.02 12.85 -0.99
N ILE A 219 8.14 12.00 -1.53
CA ILE A 219 8.20 10.54 -1.29
C ILE A 219 9.54 9.96 -1.78
N LEU A 220 9.99 10.34 -2.97
CA LEU A 220 11.26 9.88 -3.55
C LEU A 220 12.50 10.44 -2.85
N ALA A 221 12.35 11.45 -2.00
CA ALA A 221 13.43 12.03 -1.20
C ALA A 221 13.65 11.27 0.12
N TRP A 222 12.70 10.42 0.54
CA TRP A 222 12.91 9.50 1.67
C TRP A 222 14.01 8.47 1.34
N PRO A 223 14.71 7.92 2.35
CA PRO A 223 15.69 6.86 2.15
C PRO A 223 15.00 5.50 1.92
N LEU A 224 14.32 5.37 0.77
CA LEU A 224 13.48 4.23 0.42
C LEU A 224 14.30 2.99 0.04
N GLU A 225 14.10 1.89 0.75
CA GLU A 225 14.62 0.58 0.37
C GLU A 225 13.52 -0.38 -0.04
N GLN A 226 12.40 -0.34 0.68
CA GLN A 226 11.30 -1.30 0.54
C GLN A 226 9.98 -0.61 0.17
N VAL A 227 9.10 -1.33 -0.52
CA VAL A 227 7.72 -0.89 -0.76
C VAL A 227 6.75 -2.04 -0.51
N VAL A 228 5.76 -1.78 0.34
CA VAL A 228 4.58 -2.62 0.48
C VAL A 228 3.46 -1.98 -0.32
N MET A 229 2.81 -2.78 -1.16
CA MET A 229 1.58 -2.38 -1.84
C MET A 229 0.43 -3.27 -1.42
N ALA A 230 -0.77 -2.71 -1.28
CA ALA A 230 -1.94 -3.50 -0.88
C ALA A 230 -2.39 -4.48 -1.96
N HIS A 231 -2.12 -4.16 -3.23
CA HIS A 231 -2.52 -4.94 -4.40
C HIS A 231 -1.31 -5.35 -5.24
N GLY A 232 -0.49 -6.27 -4.75
CA GLY A 232 0.63 -6.80 -5.54
C GLY A 232 1.70 -7.51 -4.72
N ILE A 233 2.90 -7.61 -5.26
CA ILE A 233 4.03 -8.26 -4.58
C ILE A 233 4.84 -7.15 -3.88
N PRO A 234 5.07 -7.23 -2.55
CA PRO A 234 5.97 -6.31 -1.86
C PRO A 234 7.39 -6.41 -2.42
N VAL A 235 8.12 -5.30 -2.39
CA VAL A 235 9.50 -5.24 -2.87
C VAL A 235 10.41 -4.91 -1.70
N ARG A 236 11.43 -5.75 -1.47
CA ARG A 236 12.37 -5.64 -0.34
C ARG A 236 13.61 -4.79 -0.66
N GLU A 237 13.85 -4.49 -1.93
CA GLU A 237 15.04 -3.76 -2.36
C GLU A 237 14.74 -2.80 -3.52
N ASN A 238 15.50 -1.72 -3.64
CA ASN A 238 15.41 -0.78 -4.75
C ASN A 238 14.02 -0.14 -4.93
N ALA A 239 13.26 0.07 -3.85
CA ALA A 239 11.95 0.70 -3.91
C ALA A 239 11.97 2.07 -4.61
N SER A 240 13.02 2.87 -4.41
CA SER A 240 13.18 4.15 -5.12
C SER A 240 13.13 3.99 -6.64
N ALA A 241 13.79 2.97 -7.21
CA ALA A 241 13.76 2.70 -8.65
C ALA A 241 12.38 2.20 -9.13
N VAL A 242 11.69 1.41 -8.30
CA VAL A 242 10.32 0.97 -8.56
C VAL A 242 9.38 2.17 -8.66
N LEU A 243 9.43 3.09 -7.69
CA LEU A 243 8.57 4.26 -7.67
C LEU A 243 8.89 5.24 -8.79
N ARG A 244 10.17 5.53 -9.05
CA ARG A 244 10.57 6.42 -10.16
C ARG A 244 9.98 5.94 -11.48
N ARG A 245 10.05 4.63 -11.74
CA ARG A 245 9.46 4.03 -12.94
C ARG A 245 7.93 4.09 -12.93
N ALA A 246 7.29 3.72 -11.82
CA ALA A 246 5.83 3.72 -11.71
C ALA A 246 5.22 5.12 -11.91
N PHE A 247 5.90 6.16 -11.42
CA PHE A 247 5.47 7.55 -11.49
C PHE A 247 6.15 8.38 -12.59
N ALA A 248 6.97 7.78 -13.45
CA ALA A 248 7.69 8.49 -14.54
C ALA A 248 6.78 9.31 -15.46
N TRP A 249 5.50 8.92 -15.58
CA TRP A 249 4.49 9.65 -16.34
C TRP A 249 4.20 11.06 -15.79
N LEU A 250 4.54 11.34 -14.53
CA LEU A 250 4.51 12.68 -13.93
C LEU A 250 5.75 13.52 -14.24
N ARG A 251 6.82 12.93 -14.82
CA ARG A 251 8.15 13.56 -15.00
C ARG A 251 8.75 14.00 -13.65
N VAL A 252 8.82 13.05 -12.72
CA VAL A 252 9.47 13.16 -11.40
C VAL A 252 10.94 12.77 -11.47
#